data_AF-A0A813K3N6-F1
#
_entry.id   AF-A0A813K3N6-F1
#
_cell.length_a   1.000
_cell.length_b   1.000
_cell.length_c   1.000
_cell.angle_alpha   90.00
_cell.angle_beta   90.00
_cell.angle_gamma   90.00
#
_symmetry.space_group_name_H-M   'P 1'
#
loop_
_entity.id
_entity.type
_entity.pdbx_description
1 polymer ?
#
loop_
_entity_poly.entity_id
_entity_poly.type
_entity_poly.pdbx_seq_one_letter_code
_entity_poly.pdbx_strand_id
1 'polypeptide(L)'
;MGAPSHQAGGRGGEGGGGGGRASGWKRCKGCGQKGHVMSECPQAAGCSHCSSADHTTKRCTFGARRSERFLPCSSQEPQLPCFWRRFVIPLCRADAAAFDASQPRVGRADVGLRCIGSSLFRSQGLRRNCQVILGFEASGHTLEVSGALARNLRPDEQALSSRVRAGLDSLLKEGCGPPDPETEPEAWSCSELRGFEAHQRTTLEALRAALRTRKAKKVTTDGGPGEEKASRVALLLLAENGLPLKKARTTSSKTKMVDQHRMPDTVVAPVVHMAASLLGVVLVQKAFLTLVLPHWRTTLEAMFAAQGRLGAVSSLLSAMGIAAYWGLGSLFALPAFFHCTRWNRVKRNLDTQMFFSCLPLLLFNFVLGGLFGTLVLCAGLPDSSFEWRSLPDVATLARDAIVWLAANEVIFFYSHRWLHSNKRMYQEVHKIHHTWTAPISFSAIYCHPIEQILGNSVPLLVGPLLCGSHIFTTAVWLFTYMAHSCGTHSGFWFCDDHGMHDEHHAKFNVNFGLHGVMDHMYGTLKLPAQSEE
;
A
#
# COMPACT_ATOMS: atom_id res chain seq x y z
N MET A 1 29.14 68.20 9.84
CA MET A 1 28.93 66.74 9.75
C MET A 1 28.25 66.34 11.05
N GLY A 2 26.93 66.17 10.98
CA GLY A 2 26.02 66.26 12.13
C GLY A 2 26.03 65.03 13.03
N ALA A 3 25.94 65.31 14.33
CA ALA A 3 25.84 64.39 15.46
C ALA A 3 24.35 64.02 15.75
N PRO A 4 23.91 63.67 16.99
CA PRO A 4 23.82 62.32 17.56
C PRO A 4 22.41 61.97 18.15
N SER A 5 22.29 60.76 18.73
CA SER A 5 21.49 60.36 19.93
C SER A 5 19.96 60.59 20.10
N HIS A 6 19.33 59.55 20.68
CA HIS A 6 18.23 59.51 21.67
C HIS A 6 16.75 59.85 21.35
N GLN A 7 15.90 58.87 21.72
CA GLN A 7 14.60 58.90 22.42
C GLN A 7 13.28 59.40 21.77
N ALA A 8 12.29 58.50 21.88
CA ALA A 8 10.88 58.65 22.29
C ALA A 8 9.88 59.48 21.46
N GLY A 9 8.70 58.87 21.19
CA GLY A 9 7.46 59.64 20.95
C GLY A 9 6.42 59.00 20.02
N GLY A 10 5.51 58.20 20.60
CA GLY A 10 4.05 58.22 20.42
C GLY A 10 3.33 58.39 19.06
N ARG A 11 2.30 57.53 18.93
CA ARG A 11 0.97 57.71 18.28
C ARG A 11 0.80 57.31 16.80
N GLY A 12 0.02 56.25 16.62
CA GLY A 12 -1.25 56.23 15.87
C GLY A 12 -1.24 56.62 14.40
N GLY A 13 -1.68 55.72 13.53
CA GLY A 13 -2.06 56.09 12.16
C GLY A 13 -2.13 54.92 11.19
N GLU A 14 -3.35 54.40 11.03
CA GLU A 14 -3.97 54.07 9.74
C GLU A 14 -3.39 52.93 8.88
N GLY A 15 -4.26 51.93 8.68
CA GLY A 15 -4.12 50.89 7.69
C GLY A 15 -4.12 51.47 6.26
N GLY A 16 -3.05 51.15 5.52
CA GLY A 16 -2.97 51.36 4.09
C GLY A 16 -3.86 50.38 3.34
N GLY A 17 -4.93 50.90 2.75
CA GLY A 17 -5.79 50.18 1.82
C GLY A 17 -5.18 49.97 0.43
N GLY A 18 -5.71 48.97 -0.27
CA GLY A 18 -6.25 49.16 -1.61
C GLY A 18 -5.28 49.24 -2.79
N GLY A 19 -4.67 48.11 -3.17
CA GLY A 19 -4.19 47.87 -4.54
C GLY A 19 -5.27 47.12 -5.34
N GLY A 20 -6.06 47.84 -6.12
CA GLY A 20 -7.21 47.32 -6.85
C GLY A 20 -6.85 46.39 -8.02
N ARG A 21 -7.55 45.26 -8.10
CA ARG A 21 -8.09 44.75 -9.35
C ARG A 21 -9.61 44.73 -9.22
N ALA A 22 -10.26 45.58 -10.00
CA ALA A 22 -11.70 45.61 -10.17
C ALA A 22 -12.20 44.26 -10.69
N SER A 23 -12.75 43.42 -9.81
CA SER A 23 -13.59 42.30 -10.21
C SER A 23 -15.04 42.69 -9.94
N GLY A 24 -15.86 42.70 -10.99
CA GLY A 24 -17.27 43.12 -10.94
C GLY A 24 -17.99 42.58 -9.70
N TRP A 25 -18.70 43.49 -9.01
CA TRP A 25 -19.43 43.19 -7.78
C TRP A 25 -20.40 42.03 -8.02
N LYS A 26 -20.02 40.83 -7.55
CA LYS A 26 -20.88 39.64 -7.60
C LYS A 26 -22.12 39.95 -6.76
N ARG A 27 -23.31 39.84 -7.36
CA ARG A 27 -24.58 39.85 -6.62
C ARG A 27 -24.51 38.80 -5.52
N CYS A 28 -24.94 39.16 -4.32
CA CYS A 28 -25.09 38.24 -3.20
C CYS A 28 -25.97 37.06 -3.63
N LYS A 29 -25.49 35.82 -3.49
CA LYS A 29 -26.26 34.63 -3.90
C LYS A 29 -27.52 34.39 -3.04
N GLY A 30 -27.62 35.00 -1.87
CA GLY A 30 -28.77 34.90 -0.97
C GLY A 30 -29.90 35.85 -1.35
N CYS A 31 -29.63 37.16 -1.41
CA CYS A 31 -30.64 38.18 -1.68
C CYS A 31 -30.60 38.81 -3.08
N GLY A 32 -29.56 38.51 -3.86
CA GLY A 32 -29.37 39.10 -5.19
C GLY A 32 -28.92 40.56 -5.20
N GLN A 33 -28.68 41.22 -4.05
CA GLN A 33 -28.22 42.61 -4.01
C GLN A 33 -26.71 42.73 -4.24
N LYS A 34 -26.25 43.88 -4.73
CA LYS A 34 -24.82 44.18 -4.95
C LYS A 34 -24.25 44.82 -3.68
N GLY A 35 -22.99 44.52 -3.36
CA GLY A 35 -22.24 45.22 -2.30
C GLY A 35 -21.96 44.46 -1.02
N HIS A 36 -22.34 43.19 -0.95
CA HIS A 36 -21.94 42.30 0.14
C HIS A 36 -21.91 40.84 -0.36
N VAL A 37 -21.16 39.99 0.33
CA VAL A 37 -21.12 38.55 0.08
C VAL A 37 -22.19 37.82 0.91
N MET A 38 -22.51 36.57 0.57
CA MET A 38 -23.59 35.81 1.23
C MET A 38 -23.42 35.69 2.75
N SER A 39 -22.17 35.65 3.25
CA SER A 39 -21.85 35.64 4.69
C SER A 39 -22.19 36.93 5.43
N GLU A 40 -22.45 38.01 4.70
CA GLU A 40 -22.73 39.37 5.18
C GLU A 40 -24.12 39.85 4.76
N CYS A 41 -24.95 38.94 4.25
CA CYS A 41 -26.27 39.26 3.76
C CYS A 41 -27.25 39.45 4.92
N PRO A 42 -27.84 40.65 5.09
CA PRO A 42 -28.81 40.92 6.15
C PRO A 42 -30.15 40.21 5.91
N GLN A 43 -30.39 39.69 4.69
CA GLN A 43 -31.59 38.96 4.28
C GLN A 43 -31.35 37.45 4.17
N ALA A 44 -30.17 36.93 4.55
CA ALA A 44 -29.96 35.48 4.59
C ALA A 44 -30.85 34.89 5.70
N ALA A 45 -31.76 33.98 5.34
CA ALA A 45 -32.75 33.37 6.22
C ALA A 45 -32.16 32.41 7.29
N GLY A 46 -30.89 32.58 7.67
CA GLY A 46 -30.23 31.80 8.70
C GLY A 46 -28.71 31.85 8.62
N CYS A 47 -28.06 31.57 9.75
CA CYS A 47 -26.62 31.41 9.90
C CYS A 47 -26.10 30.29 8.98
N SER A 48 -25.13 30.58 8.12
CA SER A 48 -24.58 29.59 7.17
C SER A 48 -23.82 28.42 7.83
N HIS A 49 -23.52 28.52 9.13
CA HIS A 49 -22.83 27.50 9.89
C HIS A 49 -23.77 26.53 10.62
N CYS A 50 -24.78 27.03 11.32
CA CYS A 50 -25.71 26.22 12.13
C CYS A 50 -27.17 26.28 11.66
N SER A 51 -27.47 27.06 10.62
CA SER A 51 -28.80 27.26 10.05
C SER A 51 -29.85 27.89 10.97
N SER A 52 -29.47 28.37 12.17
CA SER A 52 -30.36 29.14 13.05
C SER A 52 -30.66 30.51 12.45
N ALA A 53 -31.90 30.97 12.60
CA ALA A 53 -32.33 32.31 12.18
C ALA A 53 -31.95 33.40 13.19
N ASP A 54 -31.44 33.03 14.38
CA ASP A 54 -31.31 33.93 15.54
C ASP A 54 -30.04 34.81 15.50
N HIS A 55 -29.07 34.47 14.65
CA HIS A 55 -27.79 35.17 14.58
C HIS A 55 -27.17 35.12 13.19
N THR A 56 -26.26 36.06 12.93
CA THR A 56 -25.46 36.08 11.70
C THR A 56 -24.28 35.12 11.80
N THR A 57 -23.71 34.73 10.65
CA THR A 57 -22.52 33.86 10.60
C THR A 57 -21.35 34.40 11.45
N LYS A 58 -21.18 35.73 11.54
CA LYS A 58 -20.13 36.38 12.35
C LYS A 58 -20.31 36.18 13.85
N ARG A 59 -21.54 36.00 14.35
CA ARG A 59 -21.85 35.75 15.77
C ARG A 59 -22.14 34.29 16.10
N CYS A 60 -21.78 33.38 15.20
CA CYS A 60 -22.08 31.97 15.39
C CYS A 60 -21.15 31.34 16.41
N THR A 61 -21.67 31.06 17.60
CA THR A 61 -21.02 30.31 18.70
C THR A 61 -21.29 28.80 18.64
N PHE A 62 -21.96 28.31 17.59
CA PHE A 62 -22.41 26.92 17.50
C PHE A 62 -21.28 25.89 17.62
N GLY A 63 -21.40 24.99 18.60
CA GLY A 63 -20.42 23.98 18.94
C GLY A 63 -19.34 24.46 19.91
N ALA A 64 -19.53 25.63 20.53
CA ALA A 64 -18.81 26.08 21.71
C ALA A 64 -19.25 25.28 22.96
N ARG A 65 -20.53 24.93 23.04
CA ARG A 65 -21.09 24.22 24.19
C ARG A 65 -21.06 22.71 23.94
N ARG A 66 -20.62 21.95 24.94
CA ARG A 66 -20.61 20.46 24.88
C ARG A 66 -22.00 19.84 24.65
N SER A 67 -23.07 20.58 24.94
CA SER A 67 -24.46 20.15 24.71
C SER A 67 -24.92 20.32 23.27
N GLU A 68 -24.27 21.17 22.47
CA GLU A 68 -24.64 21.42 21.07
C GLU A 68 -24.22 20.24 20.20
N ARG A 69 -25.20 19.62 19.53
CA ARG A 69 -24.96 18.45 18.68
C ARG A 69 -25.01 18.85 17.22
N PHE A 70 -23.96 18.50 16.46
CA PHE A 70 -24.05 18.54 15.01
C PHE A 70 -25.03 17.48 14.53
N LEU A 71 -26.11 17.90 13.87
CA LEU A 71 -26.97 16.98 13.13
C LEU A 71 -26.20 16.50 11.89
N PRO A 72 -25.89 15.20 11.75
CA PRO A 72 -24.99 14.73 10.71
C PRO A 72 -25.57 14.79 9.29
N CYS A 73 -26.88 15.02 9.14
CA CYS A 73 -27.59 15.29 7.90
C CYS A 73 -28.98 15.84 8.25
N SER A 74 -29.40 16.95 7.65
CA SER A 74 -30.79 17.45 7.72
C SER A 74 -31.59 17.13 6.45
N SER A 75 -31.12 16.22 5.60
CA SER A 75 -31.85 15.82 4.40
C SER A 75 -32.89 14.75 4.76
N GLN A 76 -34.16 15.11 4.66
CA GLN A 76 -35.22 14.13 4.46
C GLN A 76 -34.93 13.44 3.12
N GLU A 77 -34.72 12.12 3.17
CA GLU A 77 -34.47 11.17 2.07
C GLU A 77 -33.05 11.17 1.42
N PRO A 78 -32.41 9.99 1.22
CA PRO A 78 -32.78 8.64 1.68
C PRO A 78 -32.26 8.36 3.11
N GLN A 79 -32.85 7.35 3.77
CA GLN A 79 -32.55 6.88 5.13
C GLN A 79 -31.16 6.21 5.27
N LEU A 80 -30.08 6.91 4.94
CA LEU A 80 -28.73 6.46 5.32
C LEU A 80 -28.42 6.96 6.73
N PRO A 81 -28.18 6.08 7.72
CA PRO A 81 -27.80 6.51 9.06
C PRO A 81 -26.44 7.21 8.99
N CYS A 82 -26.44 8.53 9.17
CA CYS A 82 -25.21 9.31 9.16
C CYS A 82 -24.52 9.19 10.53
N PHE A 83 -23.30 8.65 10.55
CA PHE A 83 -22.52 8.39 11.76
C PHE A 83 -21.28 9.29 11.87
N TRP A 84 -20.82 9.45 13.11
CA TRP A 84 -19.56 10.11 13.41
C TRP A 84 -18.38 9.20 13.11
N ARG A 85 -17.38 9.73 12.40
CA ARG A 85 -16.13 9.04 12.09
C ARG A 85 -15.02 9.68 12.91
N ARG A 86 -14.41 8.89 13.80
CA ARG A 86 -13.27 9.33 14.60
C ARG A 86 -12.06 8.50 14.21
N PHE A 87 -11.01 9.18 13.78
CA PHE A 87 -9.72 8.57 13.43
C PHE A 87 -8.74 8.87 14.55
N VAL A 88 -8.10 7.85 15.10
CA VAL A 88 -7.10 7.97 16.15
C VAL A 88 -5.77 7.51 15.58
N ILE A 89 -4.79 8.41 15.48
CA ILE A 89 -3.50 8.16 14.84
C ILE A 89 -2.39 8.30 15.89
N PRO A 90 -1.80 7.19 16.36
CA PRO A 90 -0.63 7.24 17.23
C PRO A 90 0.62 7.59 16.40
N LEU A 91 1.24 8.73 16.70
CA LEU A 91 2.50 9.18 16.13
C LEU A 91 3.64 8.80 17.10
N CYS A 92 4.09 7.54 17.01
CA CYS A 92 5.00 6.94 18.00
C CYS A 92 6.32 7.70 18.21
N ARG A 93 6.77 8.49 17.22
CA ARG A 93 8.04 9.23 17.26
C ARG A 93 7.86 10.75 17.39
N ALA A 94 6.62 11.24 17.38
CA ALA A 94 6.36 12.67 17.40
C ALA A 94 6.22 13.17 18.85
N ASP A 95 6.88 14.28 19.14
CA ASP A 95 6.84 14.98 20.41
C ASP A 95 6.08 16.30 20.25
N ALA A 96 5.09 16.58 21.09
CA ALA A 96 4.26 17.77 20.98
C ALA A 96 5.00 19.06 21.37
N ALA A 97 5.95 19.00 22.30
CA ALA A 97 6.74 20.15 22.73
C ALA A 97 7.82 20.48 21.70
N ALA A 98 8.47 19.46 21.13
CA ALA A 98 9.54 19.62 20.14
C ALA A 98 9.05 19.71 18.68
N PHE A 99 7.74 19.58 18.41
CA PHE A 99 7.20 19.66 17.06
C PHE A 99 7.42 21.05 16.44
N ASP A 100 8.26 21.12 15.41
CA ASP A 100 8.47 22.31 14.58
C ASP A 100 7.60 22.26 13.33
N ALA A 101 6.78 23.30 13.15
CA ALA A 101 5.91 23.43 11.99
C ALA A 101 6.66 23.55 10.66
N SER A 102 7.91 24.04 10.67
CA SER A 102 8.74 24.17 9.47
C SER A 102 9.36 22.84 9.02
N GLN A 103 9.44 21.86 9.92
CA GLN A 103 10.06 20.55 9.68
C GLN A 103 9.17 19.38 10.13
N PRO A 104 7.95 19.22 9.56
CA PRO A 104 7.00 18.20 10.03
C PRO A 104 7.46 16.75 9.84
N ARG A 105 8.53 16.51 9.06
CA ARG A 105 9.10 15.17 8.85
C ARG A 105 9.86 14.65 10.07
N VAL A 106 10.33 15.55 10.95
CA VAL A 106 10.95 15.19 12.23
C VAL A 106 9.89 14.49 13.08
N GLY A 107 10.22 13.30 13.59
CA GLY A 107 9.25 12.48 14.33
C GLY A 107 8.09 11.91 13.49
N ARG A 108 8.13 12.05 12.15
CA ARG A 108 7.09 11.59 11.22
C ARG A 108 5.71 12.22 11.44
N ALA A 109 5.66 13.46 11.94
CA ALA A 109 4.41 14.19 12.12
C ALA A 109 3.72 14.52 10.77
N ASP A 110 4.47 14.57 9.66
CA ASP A 110 4.01 14.70 8.28
C ASP A 110 2.95 13.65 7.90
N VAL A 111 3.03 12.44 8.47
CA VAL A 111 2.00 11.40 8.31
C VAL A 111 0.68 11.85 8.95
N GLY A 112 0.72 12.38 10.17
CA GLY A 112 -0.46 12.89 10.87
C GLY A 112 -1.13 14.04 10.13
N LEU A 113 -0.34 14.96 9.55
CA LEU A 113 -0.86 16.07 8.72
C LEU A 113 -1.59 15.56 7.48
N ARG A 114 -1.02 14.58 6.76
CA ARG A 114 -1.68 13.94 5.62
C ARG A 114 -2.95 13.19 6.05
N CYS A 115 -2.95 12.55 7.22
CA CYS A 115 -4.15 11.94 7.79
C CYS A 115 -5.26 12.97 8.05
N ILE A 116 -4.93 14.16 8.56
CA ILE A 116 -5.90 15.28 8.66
C ILE A 116 -6.44 15.65 7.28
N GLY A 117 -5.54 15.85 6.31
CA GLY A 117 -5.86 16.15 4.92
C GLY A 117 -6.86 15.17 4.32
N SER A 118 -6.55 13.88 4.36
CA SER A 118 -7.39 12.82 3.78
C SER A 118 -8.70 12.58 4.55
N SER A 119 -8.71 12.82 5.86
CA SER A 119 -9.89 12.55 6.70
C SER A 119 -10.91 13.68 6.70
N LEU A 120 -10.46 14.95 6.64
CA LEU A 120 -11.35 16.10 6.77
C LEU A 120 -11.74 16.73 5.42
N PHE A 121 -10.86 16.77 4.42
CA PHE A 121 -11.14 17.53 3.19
C PHE A 121 -11.99 16.75 2.17
N ARG A 122 -12.76 17.50 1.39
CA ARG A 122 -13.42 17.12 0.14
C ARG A 122 -13.22 18.25 -0.88
N SER A 123 -13.58 18.00 -2.15
CA SER A 123 -13.50 19.00 -3.22
C SER A 123 -14.27 20.30 -2.93
N GLN A 124 -15.34 20.25 -2.13
CA GLN A 124 -16.22 21.41 -1.85
C GLN A 124 -16.34 21.71 -0.34
N GLY A 125 -15.32 21.40 0.47
CA GLY A 125 -15.27 21.79 1.89
C GLY A 125 -14.84 20.66 2.84
N LEU A 126 -15.16 20.82 4.13
CA LEU A 126 -14.79 19.87 5.19
C LEU A 126 -15.91 18.88 5.53
N ARG A 127 -15.53 17.65 5.88
CA ARG A 127 -16.43 16.62 6.42
C ARG A 127 -16.79 16.97 7.86
N ARG A 128 -18.00 17.51 8.05
CA ARG A 128 -18.52 17.91 9.37
C ARG A 128 -18.69 16.73 10.36
N ASN A 129 -18.83 15.50 9.87
CA ASN A 129 -18.96 14.29 10.70
C ASN A 129 -17.65 13.54 10.93
N CYS A 130 -16.50 14.17 10.68
CA CYS A 130 -15.18 13.57 10.87
C CYS A 130 -14.38 14.30 11.95
N GLN A 131 -13.72 13.52 12.80
CA GLN A 131 -12.81 14.00 13.82
C GLN A 131 -11.50 13.19 13.73
N VAL A 132 -10.37 13.87 13.88
CA VAL A 132 -9.04 13.27 13.86
C VAL A 132 -8.36 13.54 15.19
N ILE A 133 -7.79 12.52 15.82
CA ILE A 133 -7.01 12.62 17.05
C ILE A 133 -5.59 12.19 16.73
N LEU A 134 -4.63 13.11 16.82
CA LEU A 134 -3.21 12.83 16.69
C LEU A 134 -2.61 12.59 18.07
N GLY A 135 -1.94 11.46 18.26
CA GLY A 135 -1.23 11.13 19.50
C GLY A 135 0.26 11.36 19.38
N PHE A 136 0.79 12.36 20.06
CA PHE A 136 2.23 12.65 20.14
C PHE A 136 2.84 11.81 21.26
N GLU A 137 3.05 10.52 20.97
CA GLU A 137 3.39 9.50 21.96
C GLU A 137 4.69 9.79 22.73
N ALA A 138 5.69 10.40 22.08
CA ALA A 138 6.97 10.69 22.72
C ALA A 138 6.82 11.64 23.91
N SER A 139 5.77 12.48 23.90
CA SER A 139 5.50 13.48 24.94
C SER A 139 4.24 13.19 25.76
N GLY A 140 3.44 12.18 25.40
CA GLY A 140 2.17 11.88 26.07
C GLY A 140 1.07 12.93 25.87
N HIS A 141 0.99 13.52 24.68
CA HIS A 141 -0.05 14.52 24.35
C HIS A 141 -0.94 14.05 23.20
N THR A 142 -2.16 14.58 23.15
CA THR A 142 -3.07 14.40 22.00
C THR A 142 -3.56 15.75 21.49
N LEU A 143 -3.76 15.85 20.17
CA LEU A 143 -4.43 16.96 19.52
C LEU A 143 -5.63 16.45 18.75
N GLU A 144 -6.82 16.92 19.09
CA GLU A 144 -8.05 16.66 18.36
C GLU A 144 -8.31 17.76 17.33
N VAL A 145 -8.73 17.36 16.13
CA VAL A 145 -9.12 18.26 15.04
C VAL A 145 -10.51 17.86 14.56
N SER A 146 -11.49 18.76 14.76
CA SER A 146 -12.89 18.56 14.39
C SER A 146 -13.22 19.22 13.05
N GLY A 147 -13.61 18.41 12.05
CA GLY A 147 -14.05 18.93 10.74
C GLY A 147 -15.37 19.72 10.80
N ALA A 148 -16.12 19.60 11.90
CA ALA A 148 -17.36 20.31 12.15
C ALA A 148 -17.11 21.78 12.55
N LEU A 149 -16.06 21.97 13.36
CA LEU A 149 -15.73 23.24 14.01
C LEU A 149 -14.62 24.01 13.29
N ALA A 150 -13.68 23.32 12.66
CA ALA A 150 -12.56 23.95 11.98
C ALA A 150 -13.03 24.99 10.95
N ARG A 151 -12.34 26.13 10.91
CA ARG A 151 -12.56 27.23 9.96
C ARG A 151 -11.26 27.61 9.28
N ASN A 152 -11.36 28.04 8.02
CA ASN A 152 -10.23 28.47 7.18
C ASN A 152 -9.07 27.46 7.09
N LEU A 153 -9.35 26.17 7.33
CA LEU A 153 -8.34 25.12 7.24
C LEU A 153 -8.01 24.88 5.76
N ARG A 154 -6.72 24.82 5.44
CA ARG A 154 -6.23 24.55 4.08
C ARG A 154 -5.60 23.16 4.01
N PRO A 155 -5.68 22.46 2.87
CA PRO A 155 -5.21 21.09 2.75
C PRO A 155 -3.70 20.96 2.57
N ASP A 156 -2.98 22.06 2.37
CA ASP A 156 -1.53 22.05 2.20
C ASP A 156 -0.81 21.68 3.50
N GLU A 157 0.25 20.89 3.37
CA GLU A 157 0.99 20.34 4.51
C GLU A 157 1.55 21.45 5.41
N GLN A 158 2.04 22.55 4.82
CA GLN A 158 2.61 23.66 5.58
C GLN A 158 1.56 24.41 6.40
N ALA A 159 0.41 24.78 5.82
CA ALA A 159 -0.66 25.43 6.61
C ALA A 159 -1.22 24.48 7.68
N LEU A 160 -1.39 23.19 7.37
CA LEU A 160 -1.80 22.20 8.38
C LEU A 160 -0.78 22.10 9.52
N SER A 161 0.52 22.09 9.18
CA SER A 161 1.61 22.05 10.14
C SER A 161 1.57 23.24 11.10
N SER A 162 1.46 24.46 10.56
CA SER A 162 1.32 25.69 11.36
C SER A 162 0.08 25.66 12.26
N ARG A 163 -1.04 25.13 11.75
CA ARG A 163 -2.29 25.03 12.52
C ARG A 163 -2.24 23.99 13.63
N VAL A 164 -1.59 22.86 13.39
CA VAL A 164 -1.33 21.84 14.42
C VAL A 164 -0.41 22.40 15.50
N ARG A 165 0.65 23.13 15.14
CA ARG A 165 1.53 23.80 16.10
C ARG A 165 0.78 24.80 16.97
N ALA A 166 -0.02 25.67 16.36
CA ALA A 166 -0.82 26.65 17.09
C ALA A 166 -1.88 25.97 18.00
N GLY A 167 -2.47 24.86 17.54
CA GLY A 167 -3.36 24.03 18.36
C GLY A 167 -2.66 23.40 19.57
N LEU A 168 -1.44 22.89 19.42
CA LEU A 168 -0.65 22.36 20.53
C LEU A 168 -0.22 23.45 21.52
N ASP A 169 0.12 24.64 21.00
CA ASP A 169 0.49 25.80 21.82
C ASP A 169 -0.65 26.25 22.74
N SER A 170 -1.91 26.01 22.38
CA SER A 170 -3.05 26.30 23.27
C SER A 170 -3.00 25.56 24.61
N LEU A 171 -2.28 24.43 24.67
CA LEU A 171 -2.04 23.68 25.90
C LEU A 171 -0.66 23.98 26.49
N LEU A 172 0.35 24.16 25.65
CA LEU A 172 1.75 24.27 26.06
C LEU A 172 2.19 25.69 26.43
N LYS A 173 1.41 26.71 26.04
CA LYS A 173 1.71 28.13 26.28
C LYS A 173 0.47 28.83 26.82
N GLU A 174 0.68 29.73 27.78
CA GLU A 174 -0.39 30.57 28.32
C GLU A 174 -0.87 31.57 27.26
N GLY A 175 -2.19 31.82 27.22
CA GLY A 175 -2.81 32.79 26.31
C GLY A 175 -2.94 32.37 24.84
N CYS A 176 -2.58 31.13 24.48
CA CYS A 176 -2.58 30.64 23.09
C CYS A 176 -3.85 29.84 22.69
N GLY A 177 -4.99 30.05 23.36
CA GLY A 177 -6.26 29.34 23.10
C GLY A 177 -7.22 30.07 22.15
N PRO A 178 -8.30 29.41 21.69
CA PRO A 178 -9.39 30.12 21.03
C PRO A 178 -10.05 31.13 22.02
N PRO A 179 -10.55 32.27 21.53
CA PRO A 179 -11.30 33.24 22.35
C PRO A 179 -12.47 32.59 23.07
N ASP A 180 -12.90 33.13 24.21
CA ASP A 180 -14.06 32.58 24.92
C ASP A 180 -15.34 32.87 24.12
N PRO A 181 -16.11 31.82 23.72
CA PRO A 181 -17.31 31.99 22.92
C PRO A 181 -18.46 32.72 23.63
N GLU A 182 -18.49 32.76 24.96
CA GLU A 182 -19.53 33.46 25.73
C GLU A 182 -19.23 34.95 25.88
N THR A 183 -17.95 35.31 26.06
CA THR A 183 -17.55 36.72 26.21
C THR A 183 -17.18 37.38 24.88
N GLU A 184 -16.62 36.63 23.92
CA GLU A 184 -16.10 37.12 22.64
C GLU A 184 -16.60 36.29 21.43
N PRO A 185 -17.92 36.25 21.19
CA PRO A 185 -18.52 35.37 20.17
C PRO A 185 -18.06 35.64 18.74
N GLU A 186 -17.77 36.90 18.40
CA GLU A 186 -17.28 37.29 17.07
C GLU A 186 -15.83 36.86 16.85
N ALA A 187 -14.98 37.03 17.86
CA ALA A 187 -13.59 36.58 17.82
C ALA A 187 -13.52 35.05 17.77
N TRP A 188 -14.37 34.35 18.53
CA TRP A 188 -14.47 32.90 18.46
C TRP A 188 -14.95 32.40 17.10
N SER A 189 -15.98 33.04 16.52
CA SER A 189 -16.53 32.63 15.22
C SER A 189 -15.48 32.67 14.11
N CYS A 190 -14.61 33.69 14.14
CA CYS A 190 -13.52 33.88 13.19
C CYS A 190 -12.23 33.12 13.57
N SER A 191 -12.17 32.50 14.74
CA SER A 191 -10.94 31.90 15.26
C SER A 191 -10.48 30.70 14.43
N GLU A 192 -9.19 30.73 14.12
CA GLU A 192 -8.47 29.64 13.47
C GLU A 192 -8.19 28.47 14.44
N LEU A 193 -8.23 28.70 15.75
CA LEU A 193 -8.03 27.63 16.74
C LEU A 193 -9.32 26.88 17.07
N ARG A 194 -10.46 27.32 16.54
CA ARG A 194 -11.73 26.64 16.71
C ARG A 194 -11.67 25.22 16.16
N GLY A 195 -12.09 24.25 16.99
CA GLY A 195 -12.10 22.83 16.63
C GLY A 195 -10.75 22.13 16.79
N PHE A 196 -9.75 22.80 17.36
CA PHE A 196 -8.49 22.23 17.80
C PHE A 196 -8.50 22.13 19.32
N GLU A 197 -8.34 20.93 19.86
CA GLU A 197 -8.31 20.69 21.31
C GLU A 197 -7.09 19.84 21.66
N ALA A 198 -6.16 20.41 22.41
CA ALA A 198 -4.97 19.70 22.89
C ALA A 198 -5.16 19.22 24.34
N HIS A 199 -4.69 18.02 24.64
CA HIS A 199 -4.76 17.42 25.98
C HIS A 199 -3.47 16.70 26.35
N GLN A 200 -3.05 16.81 27.61
CA GLN A 200 -1.99 15.99 28.19
C GLN A 200 -2.57 14.63 28.60
N ARG A 201 -2.53 13.69 27.65
CA ARG A 201 -2.98 12.31 27.81
C ARG A 201 -2.44 11.45 26.68
N THR A 202 -2.37 10.15 26.91
CA THR A 202 -1.95 9.16 25.92
C THR A 202 -3.04 8.87 24.88
N THR A 203 -2.66 8.30 23.73
CA THR A 203 -3.63 7.85 22.73
C THR A 203 -4.55 6.77 23.25
N LEU A 204 -4.06 5.89 24.13
CA LEU A 204 -4.87 4.86 24.77
C LEU A 204 -5.94 5.46 25.68
N GLU A 205 -5.62 6.52 26.41
CA GLU A 205 -6.59 7.26 27.24
C GLU A 205 -7.61 8.00 26.38
N ALA A 206 -7.18 8.62 25.28
CA ALA A 206 -8.08 9.23 24.31
C ALA A 206 -9.03 8.19 23.68
N LEU A 207 -8.52 7.00 23.35
CA LEU A 207 -9.32 5.88 22.86
C LEU A 207 -10.33 5.39 23.90
N ARG A 208 -9.90 5.21 25.16
CA ARG A 208 -10.79 4.84 26.27
C ARG A 208 -11.86 5.90 26.49
N ALA A 209 -11.51 7.19 26.45
CA ALA A 209 -12.46 8.30 26.56
C ALA A 209 -13.46 8.27 25.40
N ALA A 210 -13.00 8.03 24.17
CA ALA A 210 -13.86 7.89 23.00
C ALA A 210 -14.88 6.76 23.15
N LEU A 211 -14.50 5.63 23.76
CA LEU A 211 -15.39 4.49 24.04
C LEU A 211 -16.32 4.72 25.25
N ARG A 212 -15.87 5.49 26.24
CA ARG A 212 -16.60 5.76 27.51
C ARG A 212 -17.73 6.79 27.39
N THR A 213 -17.90 7.46 26.25
CA THR A 213 -18.86 8.57 26.04
C THR A 213 -20.35 8.26 26.27
N ARG A 214 -20.74 7.16 26.94
CA ARG A 214 -22.14 6.76 27.17
C ARG A 214 -22.45 6.28 28.58
N LYS A 215 -21.95 7.01 29.58
CA LYS A 215 -22.62 7.13 30.89
C LYS A 215 -22.72 8.60 31.28
N ALA A 216 -23.37 9.42 30.45
CA ALA A 216 -23.68 10.80 30.84
C ALA A 216 -25.02 10.83 31.57
N LYS A 217 -24.97 11.34 32.79
CA LYS A 217 -26.02 11.40 33.82
C LYS A 217 -27.26 12.16 33.32
N LYS A 218 -28.44 11.64 33.66
CA LYS A 218 -29.76 12.26 33.51
C LYS A 218 -29.73 13.69 34.09
N VAL A 219 -29.79 14.73 33.25
CA VAL A 219 -30.26 16.06 33.71
C VAL A 219 -31.73 16.11 33.30
N THR A 220 -32.59 15.89 34.27
CA THR A 220 -34.04 15.98 34.12
C THR A 220 -34.46 17.44 34.18
N THR A 221 -35.03 17.93 33.10
CA THR A 221 -36.13 18.90 33.16
C THR A 221 -37.22 18.36 32.24
N ASP A 222 -38.30 17.91 32.89
CA ASP A 222 -39.61 17.54 32.34
C ASP A 222 -39.80 16.22 31.57
N GLY A 223 -40.30 15.22 32.32
CA GLY A 223 -41.57 14.57 32.02
C GLY A 223 -41.66 13.65 30.80
N GLY A 224 -41.08 12.45 30.87
CA GLY A 224 -41.46 11.32 30.02
C GLY A 224 -40.46 10.15 30.06
N PRO A 225 -40.90 8.88 30.13
CA PRO A 225 -39.99 7.73 30.02
C PRO A 225 -39.64 7.49 28.54
N GLY A 226 -38.69 8.26 28.02
CA GLY A 226 -38.07 7.96 26.73
C GLY A 226 -37.06 6.83 26.88
N GLU A 227 -37.27 5.70 26.20
CA GLU A 227 -36.26 4.63 26.09
C GLU A 227 -34.96 5.16 25.47
N GLU A 228 -33.89 5.18 26.26
CA GLU A 228 -32.59 5.66 25.82
C GLU A 228 -31.90 4.62 24.93
N LYS A 229 -32.06 4.72 23.60
CA LYS A 229 -31.33 3.85 22.67
C LYS A 229 -29.83 4.07 22.83
N ALA A 230 -29.12 3.03 23.22
CA ALA A 230 -27.68 3.09 23.35
C ALA A 230 -27.00 3.25 21.97
N SER A 231 -26.57 4.46 21.56
CA SER A 231 -25.59 4.72 20.48
C SER A 231 -24.45 3.70 20.58
N ARG A 232 -24.34 2.90 19.53
CA ARG A 232 -23.35 1.85 19.42
C ARG A 232 -22.08 2.48 18.87
N VAL A 233 -20.97 2.35 19.59
CA VAL A 233 -19.65 2.73 19.09
C VAL A 233 -19.00 1.45 18.55
N ALA A 234 -18.58 1.47 17.29
CA ALA A 234 -17.80 0.40 16.69
C ALA A 234 -16.33 0.81 16.70
N LEU A 235 -15.49 0.06 17.42
CA LEU A 235 -14.05 0.22 17.36
C LEU A 235 -13.51 -0.64 16.22
N LEU A 236 -12.85 0.01 15.25
CA LEU A 236 -12.15 -0.67 14.17
C LEU A 236 -10.66 -0.43 14.33
N LEU A 237 -9.92 -1.50 14.58
CA LEU A 237 -8.46 -1.47 14.51
C LEU A 237 -8.07 -1.81 13.07
N LEU A 238 -7.42 -0.87 12.39
CA LEU A 238 -6.87 -1.12 11.07
C LEU A 238 -5.57 -1.90 11.25
N ALA A 239 -5.67 -3.21 11.06
CA ALA A 239 -4.53 -4.11 11.06
C ALA A 239 -4.47 -4.79 9.69
N GLU A 240 -3.26 -5.09 9.23
CA GLU A 240 -3.06 -5.72 7.92
C GLU A 240 -3.68 -7.14 7.85
N ASN A 241 -3.86 -7.77 9.02
CA ASN A 241 -4.57 -9.05 9.19
C ASN A 241 -6.06 -8.89 9.55
N GLY A 242 -6.59 -7.66 9.54
CA GLY A 242 -8.00 -7.39 9.84
C GLY A 242 -8.93 -7.78 8.67
N LEU A 243 -10.21 -8.02 8.98
CA LEU A 243 -11.22 -8.27 7.96
C LEU A 243 -11.30 -7.08 6.97
N PRO A 244 -11.43 -7.33 5.65
CA PRO A 244 -11.67 -6.26 4.70
C PRO A 244 -12.88 -5.43 5.11
N LEU A 245 -12.73 -4.09 5.14
CA LEU A 245 -13.78 -3.19 5.66
C LEU A 245 -15.14 -3.36 4.94
N LYS A 246 -15.13 -3.76 3.65
CA LYS A 246 -16.34 -4.05 2.87
C LYS A 246 -17.07 -5.32 3.34
N LYS A 247 -16.36 -6.26 3.96
CA LYS A 247 -16.88 -7.52 4.52
C LYS A 247 -17.20 -7.41 6.01
N ALA A 248 -16.75 -6.35 6.67
CA ALA A 248 -17.08 -6.04 8.07
C ALA A 248 -18.56 -5.64 8.22
N ARG A 249 -19.48 -6.60 8.03
CA ARG A 249 -20.84 -6.48 8.58
C ARG A 249 -20.72 -6.57 10.10
N THR A 250 -21.54 -5.79 10.80
CA THR A 250 -21.57 -5.74 12.27
C THR A 250 -21.89 -7.10 12.86
N THR A 251 -20.88 -7.95 13.02
CA THR A 251 -20.91 -9.13 13.86
C THR A 251 -20.96 -8.64 15.30
N SER A 252 -22.17 -8.47 15.79
CA SER A 252 -22.43 -8.52 17.22
C SER A 252 -22.14 -9.95 17.66
N SER A 253 -20.90 -10.27 18.01
CA SER A 253 -20.63 -11.50 18.72
C SER A 253 -19.62 -11.26 19.83
N LYS A 254 -20.01 -11.70 21.01
CA LYS A 254 -19.14 -12.31 21.99
C LYS A 254 -18.34 -13.41 21.27
N THR A 255 -17.31 -13.05 20.52
CA THR A 255 -16.36 -14.03 20.01
C THR A 255 -15.42 -14.28 21.17
N LYS A 256 -15.57 -15.46 21.80
CA LYS A 256 -14.53 -16.04 22.63
C LYS A 256 -13.21 -15.81 21.90
N MET A 257 -12.22 -15.24 22.60
CA MET A 257 -10.83 -15.41 22.23
C MET A 257 -10.64 -16.91 22.05
N VAL A 258 -10.63 -17.35 20.80
CA VAL A 258 -9.98 -18.60 20.45
C VAL A 258 -8.53 -18.28 20.69
N ASP A 259 -8.04 -18.78 21.81
CA ASP A 259 -6.65 -18.85 22.12
C ASP A 259 -6.00 -19.69 21.02
N GLN A 260 -5.59 -19.04 19.93
CA GLN A 260 -4.65 -19.60 18.96
C GLN A 260 -3.24 -19.52 19.58
N HIS A 261 -3.07 -20.18 20.72
CA HIS A 261 -1.77 -20.59 21.21
C HIS A 261 -1.46 -21.98 20.66
N ARG A 262 -0.99 -22.02 19.40
CA ARG A 262 -0.11 -23.01 18.72
C ARG A 262 -0.14 -22.69 17.22
N MET A 263 0.94 -22.30 16.53
CA MET A 263 2.37 -22.53 16.75
C MET A 263 3.21 -21.27 16.45
N PRO A 264 4.37 -21.07 17.10
CA PRO A 264 5.30 -20.00 16.77
C PRO A 264 6.21 -20.44 15.61
N ASP A 265 5.81 -20.25 14.36
CA ASP A 265 6.59 -20.75 13.21
C ASP A 265 6.58 -19.80 12.00
N THR A 266 7.11 -18.59 12.14
CA THR A 266 7.31 -17.69 10.98
C THR A 266 8.45 -18.16 10.06
N VAL A 267 9.36 -19.03 10.52
CA VAL A 267 10.48 -19.60 9.74
C VAL A 267 10.12 -20.91 9.04
N VAL A 268 9.23 -21.74 9.62
CA VAL A 268 9.05 -23.13 9.17
C VAL A 268 8.38 -23.22 7.81
N ALA A 269 7.41 -22.37 7.49
CA ALA A 269 6.71 -22.44 6.21
C ALA A 269 7.65 -22.22 5.00
N PRO A 270 8.45 -21.13 4.91
CA PRO A 270 9.41 -20.96 3.82
C PRO A 270 10.44 -22.10 3.71
N VAL A 271 10.93 -22.59 4.85
CA VAL A 271 11.92 -23.69 4.87
C VAL A 271 11.30 -25.01 4.41
N VAL A 272 10.06 -25.31 4.81
CA VAL A 272 9.32 -26.49 4.34
C VAL A 272 9.03 -26.39 2.84
N HIS A 273 8.68 -25.21 2.32
CA HIS A 273 8.52 -25.01 0.88
C HIS A 273 9.82 -25.22 0.12
N MET A 274 10.93 -24.67 0.61
CA MET A 274 12.25 -24.91 0.02
C MET A 274 12.61 -26.40 0.01
N ALA A 275 12.32 -27.13 1.11
CA ALA A 275 12.56 -28.57 1.19
C ALA A 275 11.68 -29.37 0.22
N ALA A 276 10.41 -28.99 0.05
CA ALA A 276 9.50 -29.58 -0.93
C ALA A 276 9.96 -29.29 -2.37
N SER A 277 10.39 -28.05 -2.65
CA SER A 277 10.99 -27.66 -3.94
C SER A 277 12.24 -28.49 -4.23
N LEU A 278 13.12 -28.69 -3.24
CA LEU A 278 14.30 -29.53 -3.39
C LEU A 278 13.94 -30.96 -3.82
N LEU A 279 13.02 -31.60 -3.09
CA LEU A 279 12.57 -32.93 -3.44
C LEU A 279 11.92 -32.96 -4.83
N GLY A 280 11.07 -31.98 -5.14
CA GLY A 280 10.41 -31.84 -6.43
C GLY A 280 11.41 -31.72 -7.59
N VAL A 281 12.41 -30.85 -7.46
CA VAL A 281 13.47 -30.67 -8.46
C VAL A 281 14.24 -31.97 -8.67
N VAL A 282 14.68 -32.63 -7.60
CA VAL A 282 15.42 -33.90 -7.72
C VAL A 282 14.58 -34.99 -8.38
N LEU A 283 13.29 -35.08 -8.05
CA LEU A 283 12.37 -36.04 -8.65
C LEU A 283 12.13 -35.76 -10.14
N VAL A 284 11.91 -34.50 -10.52
CA VAL A 284 11.74 -34.11 -11.92
C VAL A 284 13.02 -34.41 -12.72
N GLN A 285 14.19 -34.04 -12.19
CA GLN A 285 15.48 -34.34 -12.81
C GLN A 285 15.65 -35.84 -13.03
N LYS A 286 15.41 -36.65 -11.99
CA LYS A 286 15.49 -38.11 -12.07
C LYS A 286 14.51 -38.66 -13.10
N ALA A 287 13.26 -38.21 -13.10
CA ALA A 287 12.24 -38.64 -14.05
C ALA A 287 12.63 -38.33 -15.50
N PHE A 288 13.17 -37.14 -15.78
CA PHE A 288 13.65 -36.80 -17.12
C PHE A 288 14.83 -37.67 -17.54
N LEU A 289 15.79 -37.93 -16.64
CA LEU A 289 16.94 -38.79 -16.94
C LEU A 289 16.54 -40.26 -17.18
N THR A 290 15.52 -40.78 -16.48
CA THR A 290 15.13 -42.19 -16.59
C THR A 290 14.06 -42.44 -17.64
N LEU A 291 13.12 -41.52 -17.83
CA LEU A 291 11.94 -41.72 -18.68
C LEU A 291 12.05 -40.99 -20.02
N VAL A 292 12.66 -39.80 -20.05
CA VAL A 292 12.71 -38.97 -21.26
C VAL A 292 14.01 -39.18 -22.01
N LEU A 293 15.15 -38.98 -21.34
CA LEU A 293 16.47 -38.99 -21.97
C LEU A 293 16.78 -40.25 -22.78
N PRO A 294 16.43 -41.49 -22.37
CA PRO A 294 16.74 -42.67 -23.17
C PRO A 294 16.14 -42.65 -24.59
N HIS A 295 14.97 -42.03 -24.75
CA HIS A 295 14.30 -41.91 -26.05
C HIS A 295 14.93 -40.86 -26.96
N TRP A 296 15.63 -39.88 -26.38
CA TRP A 296 16.19 -38.74 -27.09
C TRP A 296 17.72 -38.72 -27.14
N ARG A 297 18.40 -39.62 -26.41
CA ARG A 297 19.86 -39.62 -26.26
C ARG A 297 20.57 -39.63 -27.61
N THR A 298 20.24 -40.59 -28.47
CA THR A 298 20.86 -40.71 -29.80
C THR A 298 20.63 -39.46 -30.65
N THR A 299 19.44 -38.89 -30.59
CA THR A 299 19.10 -37.64 -31.30
C THR A 299 19.92 -36.47 -30.76
N LEU A 300 20.04 -36.34 -29.44
CA LEU A 300 20.83 -35.28 -28.82
C LEU A 300 22.32 -35.43 -29.15
N GLU A 301 22.89 -36.63 -29.04
CA GLU A 301 24.28 -36.88 -29.46
C GLU A 301 24.52 -36.53 -30.93
N ALA A 302 23.61 -36.92 -31.82
CA ALA A 302 23.67 -36.57 -33.24
C ALA A 302 23.55 -35.06 -33.47
N MET A 303 22.69 -34.36 -32.73
CA MET A 303 22.57 -32.89 -32.80
C MET A 303 23.87 -32.21 -32.35
N PHE A 304 24.49 -32.66 -31.26
CA PHE A 304 25.76 -32.14 -30.78
C PHE A 304 26.91 -32.39 -31.77
N ALA A 305 26.92 -33.55 -32.43
CA ALA A 305 27.89 -33.85 -33.48
C ALA A 305 27.70 -32.98 -34.73
N ALA A 306 26.45 -32.73 -35.14
CA ALA A 306 26.14 -32.02 -36.38
C ALA A 306 26.22 -30.49 -36.26
N GLN A 307 25.74 -29.91 -35.16
CA GLN A 307 25.61 -28.46 -34.98
C GLN A 307 26.74 -27.86 -34.13
N GLY A 308 27.60 -28.70 -33.57
CA GLY A 308 28.55 -28.31 -32.53
C GLY A 308 27.87 -27.90 -31.23
N ARG A 309 28.68 -27.54 -30.22
CA ARG A 309 28.21 -27.20 -28.87
C ARG A 309 27.19 -26.08 -28.87
N LEU A 310 27.51 -24.96 -29.52
CA LEU A 310 26.66 -23.76 -29.48
C LEU A 310 25.30 -24.00 -30.14
N GLY A 311 25.29 -24.60 -31.34
CA GLY A 311 24.04 -24.88 -32.05
C GLY A 311 23.16 -25.90 -31.32
N ALA A 312 23.75 -26.98 -30.82
CA ALA A 312 23.00 -28.03 -30.14
C ALA A 312 22.43 -27.57 -28.79
N VAL A 313 23.18 -26.78 -28.01
CA VAL A 313 22.67 -26.16 -26.77
C VAL A 313 21.54 -25.18 -27.09
N SER A 314 21.72 -24.30 -28.10
CA SER A 314 20.66 -23.38 -28.52
C SER A 314 19.38 -24.11 -28.90
N SER A 315 19.50 -25.20 -29.66
CA SER A 315 18.36 -26.03 -30.09
C SER A 315 17.67 -26.70 -28.89
N LEU A 316 18.45 -27.29 -27.97
CA LEU A 316 17.93 -27.94 -26.76
C LEU A 316 17.18 -26.94 -25.87
N LEU A 317 17.79 -25.80 -25.55
CA LEU A 317 17.19 -24.78 -24.70
C LEU A 317 15.97 -24.14 -25.36
N SER A 318 16.01 -23.94 -26.68
CA SER A 318 14.85 -23.43 -27.42
C SER A 318 13.69 -24.42 -27.41
N ALA A 319 13.95 -25.73 -27.62
CA ALA A 319 12.92 -26.76 -27.53
C ALA A 319 12.29 -26.82 -26.13
N MET A 320 13.10 -26.81 -25.07
CA MET A 320 12.63 -26.79 -23.69
C MET A 320 11.87 -25.49 -23.36
N GLY A 321 12.37 -24.35 -23.80
CA GLY A 321 11.73 -23.05 -23.62
C GLY A 321 10.37 -22.98 -24.33
N ILE A 322 10.27 -23.49 -25.56
CA ILE A 322 9.01 -23.56 -26.30
C ILE A 322 8.01 -24.46 -25.57
N ALA A 323 8.44 -25.64 -25.14
CA ALA A 323 7.57 -26.56 -24.40
C ALA A 323 7.07 -25.97 -23.07
N ALA A 324 7.94 -25.32 -22.29
CA ALA A 324 7.57 -24.71 -21.02
C ALA A 324 6.72 -23.44 -21.20
N TYR A 325 7.26 -22.44 -21.90
CA TYR A 325 6.65 -21.12 -21.96
C TYR A 325 5.46 -21.08 -22.92
N TRP A 326 5.64 -21.54 -24.17
CA TRP A 326 4.58 -21.51 -25.17
C TRP A 326 3.63 -22.71 -25.06
N GLY A 327 4.12 -23.87 -24.62
CA GLY A 327 3.27 -25.04 -24.36
C GLY A 327 2.50 -24.92 -23.05
N LEU A 328 3.19 -25.13 -21.92
CA LEU A 328 2.54 -25.09 -20.59
C LEU A 328 1.99 -23.71 -20.25
N GLY A 329 2.69 -22.63 -20.60
CA GLY A 329 2.18 -21.27 -20.37
C GLY A 329 0.87 -20.99 -21.11
N SER A 330 0.71 -21.46 -22.36
CA SER A 330 -0.58 -21.38 -23.07
C SER A 330 -1.66 -22.18 -22.38
N LEU A 331 -1.36 -23.42 -21.96
CA LEU A 331 -2.31 -24.27 -21.21
C LEU A 331 -2.76 -23.57 -19.92
N PHE A 332 -1.82 -22.95 -19.20
CA PHE A 332 -2.12 -22.20 -18.00
C PHE A 332 -2.91 -20.91 -18.27
N ALA A 333 -2.78 -20.33 -19.47
CA ALA A 333 -3.54 -19.14 -19.85
C ALA A 333 -4.96 -19.45 -20.34
N LEU A 334 -5.28 -20.70 -20.74
CA LEU A 334 -6.58 -21.07 -21.30
C LEU A 334 -7.79 -20.63 -20.46
N PRO A 335 -7.83 -20.80 -19.12
CA PRO A 335 -8.97 -20.34 -18.35
C PRO A 335 -9.17 -18.82 -18.41
N ALA A 336 -8.10 -18.04 -18.53
CA ALA A 336 -8.19 -16.60 -18.70
C ALA A 336 -8.74 -16.21 -20.09
N PHE A 337 -8.44 -16.99 -21.14
CA PHE A 337 -9.04 -16.83 -22.47
C PHE A 337 -10.53 -17.17 -22.50
N PHE A 338 -10.94 -18.20 -21.76
CA PHE A 338 -12.33 -18.67 -21.72
C PHE A 338 -13.14 -18.12 -20.53
N HIS A 339 -12.62 -17.13 -19.80
CA HIS A 339 -13.24 -16.55 -18.60
C HIS A 339 -13.67 -17.58 -17.54
N CYS A 340 -12.96 -18.71 -17.47
CA CYS A 340 -13.22 -19.80 -16.54
C CYS A 340 -12.57 -19.49 -15.19
N THR A 341 -13.37 -19.05 -14.21
CA THR A 341 -12.86 -18.62 -12.90
C THR A 341 -12.89 -19.69 -11.80
N ARG A 342 -13.41 -20.90 -12.10
CA ARG A 342 -13.63 -21.95 -11.08
C ARG A 342 -12.34 -22.53 -10.50
N TRP A 343 -11.26 -22.51 -11.25
CA TRP A 343 -9.99 -23.16 -10.91
C TRP A 343 -8.91 -22.18 -10.45
N ASN A 344 -9.19 -20.87 -10.55
CA ASN A 344 -8.24 -19.82 -10.23
C ASN A 344 -8.54 -19.25 -8.85
N ARG A 345 -7.50 -19.10 -8.04
CA ARG A 345 -7.57 -18.40 -6.75
C ARG A 345 -7.87 -16.91 -6.92
N VAL A 346 -7.27 -16.31 -7.95
CA VAL A 346 -7.49 -14.91 -8.35
C VAL A 346 -8.18 -14.88 -9.71
N LYS A 347 -9.33 -14.21 -9.78
CA LYS A 347 -10.06 -14.04 -11.05
C LYS A 347 -9.22 -13.19 -12.01
N ARG A 348 -8.75 -13.81 -13.08
CA ARG A 348 -7.92 -13.19 -14.11
C ARG A 348 -8.71 -13.18 -15.42
N ASN A 349 -8.84 -12.00 -16.02
CA ASN A 349 -9.43 -11.83 -17.34
C ASN A 349 -8.34 -11.33 -18.27
N LEU A 350 -8.24 -11.94 -19.44
CA LEU A 350 -7.32 -11.47 -20.47
C LEU A 350 -7.89 -10.24 -21.17
N ASP A 351 -7.13 -9.15 -21.18
CA ASP A 351 -7.32 -8.10 -22.18
C ASP A 351 -6.56 -8.51 -23.45
N THR A 352 -7.31 -8.99 -24.44
CA THR A 352 -6.78 -9.48 -25.71
C THR A 352 -6.02 -8.39 -26.49
N GLN A 353 -6.47 -7.14 -26.42
CA GLN A 353 -5.80 -6.02 -27.11
C GLN A 353 -4.46 -5.70 -26.43
N MET A 354 -4.44 -5.68 -25.10
CA MET A 354 -3.20 -5.52 -24.34
C MET A 354 -2.24 -6.68 -24.60
N PHE A 355 -2.72 -7.92 -24.66
CA PHE A 355 -1.90 -9.09 -24.98
C PHE A 355 -1.18 -8.98 -26.32
N PHE A 356 -1.89 -8.68 -27.41
CA PHE A 356 -1.27 -8.52 -28.73
C PHE A 356 -0.29 -7.33 -28.79
N SER A 357 -0.56 -6.28 -28.02
CA SER A 357 0.36 -5.14 -27.89
C SER A 357 1.66 -5.51 -27.16
N CYS A 358 1.63 -6.51 -26.28
CA CYS A 358 2.79 -7.00 -25.54
C CYS A 358 3.62 -8.04 -26.31
N LEU A 359 3.02 -8.72 -27.28
CA LEU A 359 3.61 -9.87 -27.98
C LEU A 359 5.00 -9.61 -28.59
N PRO A 360 5.30 -8.45 -29.21
CA PRO A 360 6.65 -8.18 -29.73
C PRO A 360 7.73 -8.22 -28.66
N LEU A 361 7.47 -7.65 -27.47
CA LEU A 361 8.42 -7.65 -26.37
C LEU A 361 8.58 -9.04 -25.75
N LEU A 362 7.49 -9.81 -25.67
CA LEU A 362 7.52 -11.20 -25.21
C LEU A 362 8.41 -12.07 -26.12
N LEU A 363 8.23 -11.97 -27.44
CA LEU A 363 9.04 -12.69 -28.42
C LEU A 363 10.50 -12.28 -28.34
N PHE A 364 10.77 -10.97 -28.23
CA PHE A 364 12.12 -10.44 -28.05
C PHE A 364 12.79 -11.00 -26.80
N ASN A 365 12.13 -10.94 -25.64
CA ASN A 365 12.67 -11.44 -24.37
C ASN A 365 12.86 -12.96 -24.36
N PHE A 366 11.98 -13.71 -25.03
CA PHE A 366 12.12 -15.15 -25.20
C PHE A 366 13.39 -15.50 -25.97
N VAL A 367 13.61 -14.84 -27.12
CA VAL A 367 14.82 -15.03 -27.93
C VAL A 367 16.07 -14.55 -27.18
N LEU A 368 16.00 -13.37 -26.54
CA LEU A 368 17.10 -12.80 -25.77
C LEU A 368 17.54 -13.74 -24.64
N GLY A 369 16.60 -14.26 -23.85
CA GLY A 369 16.91 -15.19 -22.76
C GLY A 369 17.52 -16.50 -23.27
N GLY A 370 16.98 -17.05 -24.37
CA GLY A 370 17.51 -18.27 -24.99
C GLY A 370 18.94 -18.10 -25.53
N LEU A 371 19.20 -17.00 -26.24
CA LEU A 371 20.54 -16.69 -26.76
C LEU A 371 21.52 -16.42 -25.62
N PHE A 372 21.14 -15.58 -24.65
CA PHE A 372 21.98 -15.26 -23.51
C PHE A 372 22.34 -16.52 -22.70
N GLY A 373 21.35 -17.35 -22.36
CA GLY A 373 21.57 -18.61 -21.66
C GLY A 373 22.47 -19.57 -22.43
N THR A 374 22.28 -19.69 -23.75
CA THR A 374 23.13 -20.51 -24.61
C THR A 374 24.59 -20.05 -24.56
N LEU A 375 24.84 -18.76 -24.78
CA LEU A 375 26.19 -18.20 -24.79
C LEU A 375 26.88 -18.36 -23.44
N VAL A 376 26.18 -18.04 -22.36
CA VAL A 376 26.71 -18.14 -20.98
C VAL A 376 27.04 -19.58 -20.62
N LEU A 377 26.13 -20.53 -20.89
CA LEU A 377 26.37 -21.95 -20.55
C LEU A 377 27.46 -22.57 -21.42
N CYS A 378 27.52 -22.26 -22.71
CA CYS A 378 28.58 -22.78 -23.58
C CYS A 378 29.97 -22.24 -23.21
N ALA A 379 30.04 -20.99 -22.75
CA ALA A 379 31.29 -20.35 -22.35
C ALA A 379 31.71 -20.72 -20.91
N GLY A 380 30.75 -20.95 -20.02
CA GLY A 380 31.00 -21.11 -18.59
C GLY A 380 31.01 -22.54 -18.07
N LEU A 381 30.35 -23.50 -18.74
CA LEU A 381 30.36 -24.90 -18.31
C LEU A 381 31.62 -25.64 -18.82
N PRO A 382 32.22 -26.52 -18.00
CA PRO A 382 33.35 -27.34 -18.44
C PRO A 382 32.93 -28.39 -19.47
N ASP A 383 33.90 -28.94 -20.21
CA ASP A 383 33.65 -29.95 -21.25
C ASP A 383 32.94 -31.20 -20.71
N SER A 384 33.22 -31.58 -19.46
CA SER A 384 32.55 -32.71 -18.78
C SER A 384 31.04 -32.53 -18.64
N SER A 385 30.53 -31.29 -18.62
CA SER A 385 29.10 -31.01 -18.56
C SER A 385 28.35 -31.40 -19.84
N PHE A 386 29.07 -31.68 -20.93
CA PHE A 386 28.51 -32.05 -22.23
C PHE A 386 28.73 -33.54 -22.56
N GLU A 387 29.17 -34.35 -21.60
CA GLU A 387 29.43 -35.79 -21.77
C GLU A 387 28.16 -36.62 -21.56
N TRP A 388 27.62 -37.20 -22.63
CA TRP A 388 26.35 -37.94 -22.62
C TRP A 388 26.45 -39.38 -22.11
N ARG A 389 27.68 -39.91 -21.98
CA ARG A 389 27.92 -41.26 -21.45
C ARG A 389 27.91 -41.30 -19.92
N SER A 390 28.25 -40.19 -19.27
CA SER A 390 28.36 -40.08 -17.81
C SER A 390 27.27 -39.16 -17.27
N LEU A 391 26.11 -39.75 -16.96
CA LEU A 391 24.99 -39.01 -16.39
C LEU A 391 25.17 -38.80 -14.88
N PRO A 392 24.71 -37.66 -14.34
CA PRO A 392 24.79 -37.39 -12.90
C PRO A 392 23.96 -38.40 -12.11
N ASP A 393 24.52 -38.89 -11.01
CA ASP A 393 23.84 -39.76 -10.06
C ASP A 393 22.92 -38.95 -9.12
N VAL A 394 22.13 -39.65 -8.29
CA VAL A 394 21.15 -39.00 -7.41
C VAL A 394 21.82 -38.06 -6.40
N ALA A 395 23.03 -38.40 -5.93
CA ALA A 395 23.79 -37.54 -5.01
C ALA A 395 24.22 -36.23 -5.69
N THR A 396 24.71 -36.31 -6.93
CA THR A 396 25.04 -35.15 -7.76
C THR A 396 23.81 -34.28 -8.03
N LEU A 397 22.68 -34.89 -8.40
CA LEU A 397 21.41 -34.18 -8.59
C LEU A 397 20.94 -33.45 -7.33
N ALA A 398 21.04 -34.10 -6.17
CA ALA A 398 20.64 -33.50 -4.89
C ALA A 398 21.55 -32.33 -4.51
N ARG A 399 22.87 -32.49 -4.62
CA ARG A 399 23.85 -31.41 -4.41
C ARG A 399 23.55 -30.22 -5.32
N ASP A 400 23.42 -30.48 -6.62
CA ASP A 400 23.19 -29.45 -7.62
C ASP A 400 21.88 -28.72 -7.35
N ALA A 401 20.78 -29.44 -7.08
CA ALA A 401 19.49 -28.83 -6.75
C ALA A 401 19.54 -27.93 -5.51
N ILE A 402 20.29 -28.30 -4.46
CA ILE A 402 20.51 -27.44 -3.28
C ILE A 402 21.18 -26.13 -3.69
N VAL A 403 22.28 -26.22 -4.45
CA VAL A 403 23.04 -25.04 -4.88
C VAL A 403 22.20 -24.16 -5.82
N TRP A 404 21.46 -24.76 -6.76
CA TRP A 404 20.62 -24.04 -7.71
C TRP A 404 19.50 -23.29 -7.01
N LEU A 405 18.78 -23.93 -6.09
CA LEU A 405 17.71 -23.30 -5.33
C LEU A 405 18.23 -22.16 -4.44
N ALA A 406 19.35 -22.38 -3.74
CA ALA A 406 19.97 -21.36 -2.91
C ALA A 406 20.47 -20.17 -3.72
N ALA A 407 21.20 -20.41 -4.82
CA ALA A 407 21.70 -19.36 -5.70
C ALA A 407 20.54 -18.57 -6.31
N ASN A 408 19.51 -19.26 -6.81
CA ASN A 408 18.35 -18.62 -7.41
C ASN A 408 17.59 -17.76 -6.39
N GLU A 409 17.29 -18.28 -5.19
CA GLU A 409 16.61 -17.55 -4.12
C GLU A 409 17.37 -16.27 -3.72
N VAL A 410 18.69 -16.37 -3.51
CA VAL A 410 19.51 -15.24 -3.07
C VAL A 410 19.65 -14.19 -4.17
N ILE A 411 20.03 -14.60 -5.38
CA ILE A 411 20.32 -13.67 -6.48
C ILE A 411 19.04 -13.01 -6.96
N PHE A 412 17.95 -13.77 -7.10
CA PHE A 412 16.64 -13.24 -7.47
C PHE A 412 16.17 -12.22 -6.42
N PHE A 413 16.22 -12.56 -5.14
CA PHE A 413 15.80 -11.63 -4.08
C PHE A 413 16.54 -10.29 -4.15
N TYR A 414 17.87 -10.30 -4.27
CA TYR A 414 18.64 -9.06 -4.29
C TYR A 414 18.46 -8.27 -5.58
N SER A 415 18.46 -8.93 -6.75
CA SER A 415 18.26 -8.24 -8.03
C SER A 415 16.85 -7.64 -8.09
N HIS A 416 15.84 -8.40 -7.68
CA HIS A 416 14.44 -7.97 -7.65
C HIS A 416 14.20 -6.83 -6.65
N ARG A 417 14.71 -6.96 -5.42
CA ARG A 417 14.62 -5.88 -4.42
C ARG A 417 15.35 -4.61 -4.87
N TRP A 418 16.47 -4.73 -5.58
CA TRP A 418 17.19 -3.59 -6.13
C TRP A 418 16.39 -2.90 -7.25
N LEU A 419 15.76 -3.68 -8.14
CA LEU A 419 14.86 -3.18 -9.18
C LEU A 419 13.69 -2.37 -8.59
N HIS A 420 13.21 -2.72 -7.40
CA HIS A 420 12.22 -1.93 -6.65
C HIS A 420 12.78 -0.73 -5.88
N SER A 421 13.90 -0.92 -5.19
CA SER A 421 14.41 0.07 -4.24
C SER A 421 15.07 1.25 -4.95
N ASN A 422 15.67 1.03 -6.12
CA ASN A 422 16.25 2.09 -6.93
C ASN A 422 15.14 2.75 -7.78
N LYS A 423 14.88 4.05 -7.53
CA LYS A 423 13.83 4.81 -8.20
C LYS A 423 13.91 4.76 -9.73
N ARG A 424 15.12 4.84 -10.29
CA ARG A 424 15.32 4.84 -11.75
C ARG A 424 15.07 3.46 -12.32
N MET A 425 15.65 2.42 -11.71
CA MET A 425 15.41 1.04 -12.12
C MET A 425 13.93 0.67 -12.02
N TYR A 426 13.24 1.10 -10.97
CA TYR A 426 11.81 0.86 -10.85
C TYR A 426 11.04 1.55 -11.98
N GLN A 427 11.27 2.85 -12.20
CA GLN A 427 10.48 3.63 -13.16
C GLN A 427 10.73 3.25 -14.62
N GLU A 428 11.99 2.97 -14.99
CA GLU A 428 12.40 2.74 -16.39
C GLU A 428 12.43 1.26 -16.77
N VAL A 429 12.69 0.36 -15.82
CA VAL A 429 12.90 -1.07 -16.08
C VAL A 429 11.76 -1.89 -15.50
N HIS A 430 11.60 -1.88 -14.17
CA HIS A 430 10.75 -2.85 -13.49
C HIS A 430 9.24 -2.56 -13.56
N LYS A 431 8.86 -1.30 -13.74
CA LYS A 431 7.45 -0.91 -13.87
C LYS A 431 6.76 -1.60 -15.05
N ILE A 432 7.51 -2.02 -16.09
CA ILE A 432 6.97 -2.77 -17.23
C ILE A 432 6.43 -4.14 -16.76
N HIS A 433 7.18 -4.84 -15.89
CA HIS A 433 6.75 -6.11 -15.30
C HIS A 433 5.43 -5.98 -14.53
N HIS A 434 5.26 -4.88 -13.81
CA HIS A 434 4.04 -4.55 -13.08
C HIS A 434 2.90 -3.93 -13.90
N THR A 435 3.00 -3.92 -15.23
CA THR A 435 1.90 -3.44 -16.09
C THR A 435 0.64 -4.29 -15.88
N TRP A 436 0.82 -5.60 -15.66
CA TRP A 436 -0.26 -6.55 -15.40
C TRP A 436 -0.51 -6.67 -13.90
N THR A 437 -1.42 -5.86 -13.36
CA THR A 437 -1.81 -5.93 -11.94
C THR A 437 -2.45 -7.26 -11.55
N ALA A 438 -3.04 -7.96 -12.52
CA ALA A 438 -3.45 -9.36 -12.40
C ALA A 438 -2.72 -10.15 -13.49
N PRO A 439 -1.52 -10.69 -13.20
CA PRO A 439 -0.69 -11.33 -14.20
C PRO A 439 -1.38 -12.55 -14.81
N ILE A 440 -1.03 -12.86 -16.06
CA ILE A 440 -1.36 -14.11 -16.76
C ILE A 440 -0.05 -14.84 -17.08
N SER A 441 -0.08 -16.13 -17.42
CA SER A 441 1.13 -16.95 -17.63
C SER A 441 2.17 -16.30 -18.57
N PHE A 442 1.72 -15.62 -19.63
CA PHE A 442 2.59 -14.95 -20.58
C PHE A 442 3.24 -13.65 -20.04
N SER A 443 2.65 -13.02 -19.03
CA SER A 443 3.26 -11.84 -18.41
C SER A 443 4.54 -12.15 -17.64
N ALA A 444 4.84 -13.43 -17.41
CA ALA A 444 6.06 -13.91 -16.73
C ALA A 444 7.37 -13.36 -17.31
N ILE A 445 7.42 -13.09 -18.62
CA ILE A 445 8.58 -12.47 -19.27
C ILE A 445 8.23 -11.13 -19.94
N TYR A 446 7.08 -10.54 -19.60
CA TYR A 446 6.73 -9.19 -20.03
C TYR A 446 7.45 -8.16 -19.16
N CYS A 447 8.74 -7.96 -19.44
CA CYS A 447 9.60 -7.09 -18.66
C CYS A 447 10.57 -6.33 -19.57
N HIS A 448 11.28 -5.36 -19.00
CA HIS A 448 12.35 -4.70 -19.73
C HIS A 448 13.51 -5.69 -20.01
N PRO A 449 14.22 -5.63 -21.15
CA PRO A 449 15.31 -6.56 -21.48
C PRO A 449 16.41 -6.67 -20.40
N ILE A 450 16.71 -5.57 -19.70
CA ILE A 450 17.64 -5.58 -18.57
C ILE A 450 17.15 -6.48 -17.43
N GLU A 451 15.86 -6.44 -17.12
CA GLU A 451 15.24 -7.32 -16.13
C GLU A 451 15.18 -8.77 -16.64
N GLN A 452 14.92 -8.98 -17.94
CA GLN A 452 14.99 -10.32 -18.52
C GLN A 452 16.37 -10.97 -18.30
N ILE A 453 17.45 -10.19 -18.36
CA ILE A 453 18.79 -10.69 -18.07
C ILE A 453 19.04 -10.80 -16.55
N LEU A 454 18.92 -9.70 -15.82
CA LEU A 454 19.34 -9.62 -14.41
C LEU A 454 18.37 -10.28 -13.42
N GLY A 455 17.07 -10.18 -13.69
CA GLY A 455 15.99 -10.73 -12.85
C GLY A 455 15.62 -12.15 -13.25
N ASN A 456 15.55 -12.45 -14.55
CA ASN A 456 15.04 -13.76 -15.01
C ASN A 456 16.14 -14.74 -15.41
N SER A 457 17.21 -14.30 -16.06
CA SER A 457 18.23 -15.23 -16.62
C SER A 457 19.36 -15.52 -15.64
N VAL A 458 20.01 -14.50 -15.09
CA VAL A 458 21.19 -14.65 -14.22
C VAL A 458 20.91 -15.53 -12.98
N PRO A 459 19.81 -15.35 -12.22
CA PRO A 459 19.53 -16.18 -11.04
C PRO A 459 19.46 -17.68 -11.35
N LEU A 460 18.98 -18.04 -12.55
CA LEU A 460 18.82 -19.42 -12.98
C LEU A 460 20.10 -20.06 -13.51
N LEU A 461 21.03 -19.26 -14.04
CA LEU A 461 22.25 -19.75 -14.67
C LEU A 461 23.40 -19.91 -13.69
N VAL A 462 23.46 -19.09 -12.63
CA VAL A 462 24.59 -19.10 -11.69
C VAL A 462 24.74 -20.44 -10.96
N GLY A 463 23.64 -21.05 -10.51
CA GLY A 463 23.68 -22.35 -9.84
C GLY A 463 24.35 -23.45 -10.68
N PRO A 464 23.85 -23.72 -11.91
CA PRO A 464 24.46 -24.68 -12.83
C PRO A 464 25.93 -24.41 -13.15
N LEU A 465 26.30 -23.13 -13.31
CA LEU A 465 27.69 -22.72 -13.55
C LEU A 465 28.60 -23.03 -12.35
N LEU A 466 28.15 -22.73 -11.13
CA LEU A 466 28.91 -23.03 -9.91
C LEU A 466 29.17 -24.52 -9.71
N CYS A 467 28.23 -25.36 -10.16
CA CYS A 467 28.32 -26.82 -10.00
C CYS A 467 29.02 -27.53 -11.16
N GLY A 468 29.26 -26.85 -12.30
CA GLY A 468 29.66 -27.52 -13.54
C GLY A 468 28.61 -28.54 -14.01
N SER A 469 27.33 -28.24 -13.82
CA SER A 469 26.24 -29.20 -13.99
C SER A 469 26.09 -29.69 -15.43
N HIS A 470 25.65 -30.94 -15.59
CA HIS A 470 25.39 -31.53 -16.90
C HIS A 470 24.36 -30.72 -17.70
N ILE A 471 24.60 -30.50 -18.99
CA ILE A 471 23.80 -29.60 -19.84
C ILE A 471 22.33 -30.02 -19.90
N PHE A 472 22.06 -31.33 -19.94
CA PHE A 472 20.69 -31.84 -19.96
C PHE A 472 19.95 -31.54 -18.65
N THR A 473 20.58 -31.72 -17.49
CA THR A 473 19.93 -31.44 -16.21
C THR A 473 19.74 -29.93 -16.01
N THR A 474 20.67 -29.12 -16.52
CA THR A 474 20.51 -27.66 -16.61
C THR A 474 19.32 -27.27 -17.50
N ALA A 475 19.15 -27.91 -18.66
CA ALA A 475 18.00 -27.66 -19.54
C ALA A 475 16.67 -28.04 -18.87
N VAL A 476 16.63 -29.17 -18.14
CA VAL A 476 15.46 -29.58 -17.34
C VAL A 476 15.18 -28.58 -16.21
N TRP A 477 16.22 -28.05 -15.55
CA TRP A 477 16.08 -27.01 -14.53
C TRP A 477 15.43 -25.74 -15.09
N LEU A 478 15.93 -25.26 -16.23
CA LEU A 478 15.37 -24.08 -16.91
C LEU A 478 13.92 -24.34 -17.38
N PHE A 479 13.62 -25.54 -17.86
CA PHE A 479 12.25 -25.97 -18.18
C PHE A 479 11.34 -25.91 -16.95
N THR A 480 11.73 -26.55 -15.84
CA THR A 480 10.95 -26.61 -14.60
C THR A 480 10.69 -25.22 -14.04
N TYR A 481 11.70 -24.36 -14.03
CA TYR A 481 11.55 -23.01 -13.51
C TYR A 481 10.71 -22.12 -14.43
N MET A 482 10.85 -22.22 -15.75
CA MET A 482 9.98 -21.48 -16.67
C MET A 482 8.52 -21.92 -16.51
N ALA A 483 8.27 -23.22 -16.36
CA ALA A 483 6.94 -23.75 -16.07
C ALA A 483 6.39 -23.22 -14.73
N HIS A 484 7.24 -23.17 -13.69
CA HIS A 484 6.90 -22.58 -12.39
C HIS A 484 6.55 -21.09 -12.51
N SER A 485 7.37 -20.29 -13.20
CA SER A 485 7.11 -18.87 -13.42
C SER A 485 5.79 -18.62 -14.16
N CYS A 486 5.52 -19.36 -15.24
CA CYS A 486 4.21 -19.32 -15.89
C CYS A 486 3.07 -19.72 -14.93
N GLY A 487 3.32 -20.70 -14.07
CA GLY A 487 2.40 -21.17 -13.03
C GLY A 487 2.06 -20.10 -12.00
N THR A 488 3.04 -19.45 -11.39
CA THR A 488 2.82 -18.36 -10.40
C THR A 488 2.15 -17.14 -11.04
N HIS A 489 2.34 -16.94 -12.35
CA HIS A 489 1.66 -15.91 -13.13
C HIS A 489 0.30 -16.36 -13.70
N SER A 490 -0.20 -17.56 -13.40
CA SER A 490 -1.48 -18.06 -13.95
C SER A 490 -2.68 -17.92 -13.01
N GLY A 491 -2.44 -17.92 -11.69
CA GLY A 491 -3.47 -17.84 -10.65
C GLY A 491 -4.08 -19.17 -10.25
N PHE A 492 -3.49 -20.27 -10.71
CA PHE A 492 -3.81 -21.62 -10.26
C PHE A 492 -3.22 -21.90 -8.89
N TRP A 493 -4.07 -22.38 -7.97
CA TRP A 493 -3.69 -22.67 -6.58
C TRP A 493 -2.64 -23.78 -6.43
N PHE A 494 -2.51 -24.68 -7.41
CA PHE A 494 -1.56 -25.81 -7.36
C PHE A 494 -0.18 -25.49 -7.94
N CYS A 495 -0.06 -24.36 -8.65
CA CYS A 495 1.22 -23.79 -9.10
C CYS A 495 1.59 -22.54 -8.28
N ASP A 496 0.88 -22.30 -7.18
CA ASP A 496 0.94 -21.07 -6.40
C ASP A 496 2.07 -21.13 -5.39
N ASP A 497 2.85 -20.05 -5.28
CA ASP A 497 3.85 -19.82 -4.25
C ASP A 497 3.18 -19.37 -2.94
N HIS A 498 2.04 -19.99 -2.61
CA HIS A 498 1.06 -19.55 -1.61
C HIS A 498 0.47 -18.16 -1.88
N GLY A 499 0.61 -17.65 -3.11
CA GLY A 499 0.14 -16.34 -3.58
C GLY A 499 1.03 -15.21 -3.09
N MET A 500 2.27 -15.52 -2.74
CA MET A 500 3.27 -14.51 -2.40
C MET A 500 3.51 -13.58 -3.59
N HIS A 501 3.65 -14.14 -4.79
CA HIS A 501 3.88 -13.38 -6.00
C HIS A 501 2.67 -12.50 -6.38
N ASP A 502 1.44 -12.98 -6.13
CA ASP A 502 0.24 -12.14 -6.30
C ASP A 502 0.21 -10.97 -5.29
N GLU A 503 0.58 -11.22 -4.03
CA GLU A 503 0.70 -10.15 -3.03
C GLU A 503 1.82 -9.16 -3.38
N HIS A 504 2.90 -9.64 -4.00
CA HIS A 504 3.97 -8.81 -4.52
C HIS A 504 3.46 -7.83 -5.59
N HIS A 505 2.76 -8.33 -6.62
CA HIS A 505 2.16 -7.49 -7.66
C HIS A 505 1.08 -6.53 -7.12
N ALA A 506 0.43 -6.86 -6.01
CA ALA A 506 -0.57 -6.00 -5.38
C ALA A 506 0.04 -4.87 -4.53
N LYS A 507 1.17 -5.13 -3.84
CA LYS A 507 1.73 -4.22 -2.82
C LYS A 507 3.07 -3.58 -3.20
N PHE A 508 3.78 -4.14 -4.18
CA PHE A 508 5.04 -3.66 -4.76
C PHE A 508 6.23 -3.54 -3.79
N ASN A 509 6.09 -3.90 -2.52
CA ASN A 509 7.12 -3.71 -1.49
C ASN A 509 7.27 -4.89 -0.51
N VAL A 510 6.78 -6.06 -0.91
CA VAL A 510 6.80 -7.32 -0.14
C VAL A 510 7.16 -8.47 -1.09
N ASN A 511 7.58 -9.63 -0.56
CA ASN A 511 7.82 -10.87 -1.33
C ASN A 511 8.71 -10.69 -2.57
N PHE A 512 9.97 -10.32 -2.38
CA PHE A 512 10.94 -10.17 -3.47
C PHE A 512 11.60 -11.49 -3.88
N GLY A 513 11.62 -12.49 -2.99
CA GLY A 513 12.18 -13.82 -3.20
C GLY A 513 11.18 -14.81 -3.78
N LEU A 514 11.65 -16.02 -4.07
CA LEU A 514 10.85 -17.06 -4.74
C LEU A 514 10.18 -18.00 -3.76
N HIS A 515 10.89 -18.37 -2.69
CA HIS A 515 10.43 -19.31 -1.68
C HIS A 515 10.08 -18.62 -0.35
N GLY A 516 10.39 -17.32 -0.24
CA GLY A 516 10.11 -16.51 0.94
C GLY A 516 11.11 -16.67 2.08
N VAL A 517 12.21 -17.40 1.87
CA VAL A 517 13.27 -17.54 2.88
C VAL A 517 13.96 -16.20 3.07
N MET A 518 14.36 -15.56 1.97
CA MET A 518 14.99 -14.24 2.04
C MET A 518 14.00 -13.18 2.52
N ASP A 519 12.75 -13.23 2.07
CA ASP A 519 11.72 -12.32 2.55
C ASP A 519 11.43 -12.43 4.03
N HIS A 520 11.47 -13.65 4.56
CA HIS A 520 11.35 -13.87 5.99
C HIS A 520 12.52 -13.21 6.74
N MET A 521 13.76 -13.47 6.30
CA MET A 521 14.96 -12.90 6.91
C MET A 521 14.97 -11.37 6.90
N TYR A 522 14.45 -10.76 5.84
CA TYR A 522 14.42 -9.30 5.67
C TYR A 522 13.11 -8.64 6.11
N GLY A 523 12.16 -9.40 6.65
CA GLY A 523 10.87 -8.89 7.14
C GLY A 523 9.95 -8.38 6.03
N THR A 524 10.11 -8.87 4.80
CA THR A 524 9.29 -8.52 3.63
C THR A 524 8.29 -9.62 3.25
N LEU A 525 8.25 -10.73 4.01
CA LEU A 525 7.32 -11.85 3.77
C LEU A 525 5.88 -11.48 4.09
N LYS A 526 5.00 -11.66 3.11
CA LYS A 526 3.57 -11.41 3.23
C LYS A 526 2.74 -12.47 2.49
N LEU A 527 2.09 -13.34 3.24
CA LEU A 527 1.14 -14.28 2.66
C LEU A 527 -0.24 -13.61 2.47
N PRO A 528 -0.96 -13.95 1.38
CA PRO A 528 -2.34 -13.51 1.19
C PRO A 528 -3.24 -14.06 2.31
N ALA A 529 -4.22 -13.26 2.73
CA ALA A 529 -5.18 -13.67 3.75
C ALA A 529 -5.89 -14.95 3.28
N GLN A 530 -5.84 -16.01 4.10
CA GLN A 530 -6.57 -17.25 3.80
C GLN A 530 -8.06 -16.91 3.68
N SER A 531 -8.63 -17.10 2.49
CA SER A 531 -10.07 -17.21 2.34
C SER A 531 -10.44 -18.57 2.92
N GLU A 532 -11.10 -18.58 4.08
CA GLU A 532 -11.86 -19.75 4.51
C GLU A 532 -12.84 -20.09 3.38
N GLU A 533 -12.68 -21.27 2.78
CA GLU A 533 -13.69 -21.90 1.93
C GLU A 533 -14.95 -22.22 2.73
#